data_AF-A0AAP8GFF3-F1
#
_entry.id   AF-A0AAP8GFF3-F1
#
_cell.length_a   1.000
_cell.length_b   1.000
_cell.length_c   1.000
_cell.angle_alpha   90.00
_cell.angle_beta   90.00
_cell.angle_gamma   90.00
#
_symmetry.space_group_name_H-M   'P 1'
#
loop_
_entity.id
_entity.type
_entity.pdbx_description
1 polymer ?
#
loop_
_entity_poly.entity_id
_entity_poly.type
_entity_poly.pdbx_seq_one_letter_code
_entity_poly.pdbx_strand_id
1 'polypeptide(L)'
;MKDEQLYYFEKSPVFKAMMHFSLPMMIGTLFSVIYGIFNIYFIGFLEDSHMISAISLTLPVFAILMGLGNLFGVGAGTYISRLLGAKDYSKSKFVSSFSIYGGIALGLIVILVTLPFSDQIAAILGARGE
;
A
#
# COMPACT_ATOMS: atom_id res chain seq x y z
N MET A 1 12.62 5.28 24.21
CA MET A 1 12.03 4.73 22.96
C MET A 1 13.06 4.19 21.97
N LYS A 2 14.13 4.92 21.59
CA LYS A 2 15.19 4.37 20.71
C LYS A 2 15.93 3.18 21.32
N ASP A 3 16.15 3.20 22.64
CA ASP A 3 16.91 2.16 23.36
C ASP A 3 16.13 0.84 23.52
N GLU A 4 14.80 0.89 23.62
CA GLU A 4 13.93 -0.31 23.66
C GLU A 4 13.87 -1.02 22.31
N GLN A 5 13.75 -0.26 21.22
CA GLN A 5 13.74 -0.81 19.87
C GLN A 5 15.07 -1.51 19.57
N LEU A 6 16.20 -0.88 19.90
CA LEU A 6 17.54 -1.49 19.79
C LEU A 6 17.70 -2.72 20.68
N TYR A 7 17.15 -2.73 21.90
CA TYR A 7 17.20 -3.89 22.79
C TYR A 7 16.49 -5.13 22.21
N TYR A 8 15.33 -4.94 21.58
CA TYR A 8 14.62 -6.03 20.90
C TYR A 8 15.36 -6.55 19.66
N PHE A 9 16.10 -5.68 18.96
CA PHE A 9 16.87 -6.07 17.78
C PHE A 9 18.25 -6.68 18.08
N GLU A 10 18.95 -6.27 19.16
CA GLU A 10 20.33 -6.73 19.47
C GLU A 10 20.43 -7.75 20.60
N LYS A 11 19.56 -7.71 21.63
CA LYS A 11 19.77 -8.47 22.89
C LYS A 11 18.66 -9.44 23.28
N SER A 12 17.49 -9.36 22.67
CA SER A 12 16.35 -10.24 22.99
C SER A 12 16.40 -11.54 22.18
N PRO A 13 15.94 -12.69 22.70
CA PRO A 13 15.79 -13.90 21.90
C PRO A 13 14.85 -13.64 20.72
N VAL A 14 15.25 -14.12 19.53
CA VAL A 14 14.60 -13.88 18.23
C VAL A 14 13.08 -14.05 18.31
N PHE A 15 12.61 -15.07 19.03
CA PHE A 15 11.19 -15.36 19.21
C PHE A 15 10.40 -14.22 19.90
N LYS A 16 10.98 -13.58 20.92
CA LYS A 16 10.32 -12.51 21.69
C LYS A 16 10.24 -11.20 20.89
N ALA A 17 11.31 -10.87 20.16
CA ALA A 17 11.33 -9.73 19.25
C ALA A 17 10.33 -9.92 18.11
N MET A 18 10.33 -11.10 17.48
CA MET A 18 9.39 -11.43 16.43
C MET A 18 7.93 -11.34 16.91
N MET A 19 7.59 -11.91 18.09
CA MET A 19 6.24 -11.79 18.64
C MET A 19 5.83 -10.33 18.90
N HIS A 20 6.73 -9.49 19.41
CA HIS A 20 6.43 -8.10 19.72
C HIS A 20 6.11 -7.27 18.46
N PHE A 21 6.73 -7.56 17.32
CA PHE A 21 6.47 -6.87 16.06
C PHE A 21 5.35 -7.52 15.23
N SER A 22 5.26 -8.85 15.21
CA SER A 22 4.29 -9.59 14.39
C SER A 22 2.87 -9.53 14.95
N LEU A 23 2.67 -9.56 16.27
CA LEU A 23 1.33 -9.51 16.87
C LEU A 23 0.59 -8.21 16.51
N PRO A 24 1.17 -7.01 16.70
CA PRO A 24 0.52 -5.76 16.29
C PRO A 24 0.22 -5.72 14.79
N MET A 25 1.14 -6.22 13.97
CA MET A 25 0.99 -6.23 12.51
C MET A 25 -0.18 -7.14 12.09
N MET A 26 -0.28 -8.34 12.65
CA MET A 26 -1.38 -9.27 12.35
C MET A 26 -2.74 -8.73 12.77
N ILE A 27 -2.82 -8.11 13.95
CA ILE A 27 -4.04 -7.46 14.44
C ILE A 27 -4.45 -6.31 13.48
N GLY A 28 -3.49 -5.49 13.04
CA GLY A 28 -3.75 -4.41 12.07
C GLY A 28 -4.29 -4.93 10.74
N THR A 29 -3.70 -6.01 10.23
CA THR A 29 -4.19 -6.66 9.00
C THR A 29 -5.59 -7.26 9.19
N LEU A 30 -5.89 -7.86 10.36
CA LEU A 30 -7.23 -8.36 10.67
C LEU A 30 -8.29 -7.26 10.65
N PHE A 31 -8.01 -6.11 11.28
CA PHE A 31 -8.92 -4.96 11.22
C PHE A 31 -9.13 -4.44 9.80
N SER A 32 -8.09 -4.46 8.97
CA SER A 32 -8.20 -4.06 7.56
C SER A 32 -9.14 -4.98 6.76
N VAL A 33 -9.07 -6.30 7.00
CA VAL A 33 -9.98 -7.28 6.38
C VAL A 33 -11.41 -7.08 6.87
N ILE A 34 -11.61 -6.90 8.18
CA ILE A 34 -12.93 -6.63 8.75
C ILE A 34 -13.53 -5.37 8.13
N TYR A 35 -12.75 -4.28 8.05
CA TYR A 35 -13.18 -3.05 7.40
C TYR A 35 -13.57 -3.27 5.93
N GLY A 36 -12.80 -4.07 5.17
CA GLY A 36 -13.13 -4.43 3.80
C GLY A 36 -14.49 -5.12 3.68
N ILE A 37 -14.80 -6.05 4.59
CA ILE A 37 -16.10 -6.73 4.64
C ILE A 37 -17.22 -5.74 4.98
N PHE A 38 -17.02 -4.89 5.98
CA PHE A 38 -18.00 -3.87 6.36
C PHE A 38 -18.27 -2.89 5.23
N ASN A 39 -17.25 -2.48 4.47
CA ASN A 39 -17.41 -1.58 3.33
C ASN A 39 -18.31 -2.19 2.26
N ILE A 40 -18.06 -3.45 1.87
CA ILE A 40 -18.88 -4.17 0.89
C ILE A 40 -20.30 -4.42 1.43
N TYR A 41 -20.43 -4.78 2.71
CA TYR A 41 -21.72 -5.03 3.35
C TYR A 41 -22.58 -3.77 3.41
N PHE A 42 -22.02 -2.63 3.83
CA PHE A 42 -22.75 -1.36 3.86
C PHE A 42 -23.17 -0.93 2.46
N ILE A 43 -22.29 -1.02 1.46
CA ILE A 43 -22.61 -0.63 0.10
C ILE A 43 -23.64 -1.57 -0.53
N GLY A 44 -23.57 -2.87 -0.22
CA GLY A 44 -24.56 -3.85 -0.65
C GLY A 44 -25.94 -3.63 -0.02
N PHE A 45 -25.99 -3.11 1.21
CA PHE A 45 -27.24 -2.81 1.91
C PHE A 45 -27.96 -1.58 1.33
N LEU A 46 -27.30 -0.73 0.54
CA LEU A 46 -27.95 0.40 -0.13
C LEU A 46 -28.86 -0.02 -1.31
N GLU A 47 -28.97 -1.31 -1.64
CA GLU A 47 -29.77 -1.89 -2.74
C GLU A 47 -29.52 -1.27 -4.15
N ASP A 48 -28.50 -0.42 -4.28
CA ASP A 48 -28.11 0.17 -5.54
C ASP A 48 -27.14 -0.75 -6.27
N SER A 49 -27.70 -1.63 -7.10
CA SER A 49 -26.95 -2.58 -7.95
C SER A 49 -25.87 -1.88 -8.79
N HIS A 50 -26.07 -0.59 -9.12
CA HIS A 50 -25.09 0.21 -9.85
C HIS A 50 -23.83 0.47 -9.02
N MET A 51 -23.94 0.66 -7.70
CA MET A 51 -22.79 0.90 -6.81
C MET A 51 -21.91 -0.34 -6.62
N ILE A 52 -22.51 -1.52 -6.46
CA ILE A 52 -21.76 -2.78 -6.31
C ILE A 52 -21.03 -3.13 -7.61
N SER A 53 -21.68 -2.90 -8.75
CA SER A 53 -21.09 -3.08 -10.08
C SER A 53 -19.91 -2.12 -10.28
N ALA A 54 -20.06 -0.83 -9.94
CA ALA A 54 -18.99 0.16 -10.04
C ALA A 54 -17.74 -0.21 -9.21
N ILE A 55 -17.91 -0.79 -8.02
CA ILE A 55 -16.78 -1.27 -7.21
C ILE A 55 -16.02 -2.37 -7.93
N SER A 56 -16.74 -3.37 -8.45
CA SER A 56 -16.13 -4.51 -9.16
C SER A 56 -15.36 -4.05 -10.40
N LEU A 57 -15.88 -3.05 -11.11
CA LEU A 57 -15.20 -2.43 -12.25
C LEU A 57 -13.95 -1.65 -11.84
N THR A 58 -13.92 -1.08 -10.63
CA THR A 58 -12.79 -0.29 -10.15
C THR A 58 -11.64 -1.15 -9.60
N LEU A 59 -11.91 -2.42 -9.23
CA LEU A 59 -10.90 -3.33 -8.66
C LEU A 59 -9.61 -3.47 -9.49
N PRO A 60 -9.64 -3.61 -10.84
CA PRO A 60 -8.42 -3.74 -11.64
C PRO A 60 -7.56 -2.47 -11.61
N VAL A 61 -8.21 -1.29 -11.63
CA VAL A 61 -7.51 0.01 -11.51
C VAL A 61 -6.88 0.12 -10.12
N PHE A 62 -7.64 -0.21 -9.08
CA PHE A 62 -7.14 -0.21 -7.72
C PHE A 62 -5.97 -1.18 -7.52
N ALA A 63 -6.00 -2.35 -8.16
CA ALA A 63 -4.90 -3.32 -8.12
C ALA A 63 -3.61 -2.78 -8.76
N ILE A 64 -3.71 -2.07 -9.90
CA ILE A 64 -2.56 -1.41 -10.54
C ILE A 64 -1.99 -0.34 -9.61
N LEU A 65 -2.85 0.51 -9.03
CA LEU A 65 -2.44 1.55 -8.08
C LEU A 65 -1.74 0.95 -6.84
N MET A 66 -2.32 -0.11 -6.27
CA MET A 66 -1.72 -0.86 -5.17
C MET A 66 -0.37 -1.47 -5.55
N GLY A 67 -0.23 -1.99 -6.78
CA GLY A 67 1.03 -2.53 -7.29
C GLY A 67 2.14 -1.48 -7.37
N LEU A 68 1.82 -0.30 -7.93
CA LEU A 68 2.76 0.83 -7.98
C LEU A 68 3.11 1.33 -6.56
N GLY A 69 2.13 1.40 -5.66
CA GLY A 69 2.36 1.76 -4.26
C GLY A 69 3.28 0.76 -3.55
N ASN A 70 3.10 -0.54 -3.78
CA ASN A 70 3.96 -1.58 -3.21
C ASN A 70 5.39 -1.54 -3.78
N LEU A 71 5.55 -1.20 -5.05
CA LEU A 71 6.87 -1.05 -5.67
C LEU A 71 7.71 0.01 -4.95
N PHE A 72 7.15 1.19 -4.70
CA PHE A 72 7.85 2.26 -3.99
C PHE A 72 7.86 2.08 -2.47
N GLY A 73 6.82 1.51 -1.87
CA GLY A 73 6.76 1.27 -0.43
C GLY A 73 7.63 0.10 0.01
N VAL A 74 7.25 -1.11 -0.40
CA VAL A 74 7.91 -2.35 0.00
C VAL A 74 9.21 -2.55 -0.79
N GLY A 75 9.20 -2.30 -2.10
CA GLY A 75 10.38 -2.48 -2.95
C GLY A 75 11.53 -1.54 -2.58
N ALA A 76 11.27 -0.23 -2.52
CA ALA A 76 12.29 0.73 -2.12
C ALA A 76 12.66 0.58 -0.64
N GLY A 77 11.69 0.34 0.24
CA GLY A 77 11.93 0.08 1.67
C GLY A 77 12.87 -1.12 1.90
N THR A 78 12.71 -2.19 1.12
CA THR A 78 13.60 -3.36 1.16
C THR A 78 15.03 -3.01 0.75
N TYR A 79 15.20 -2.20 -0.29
CA TYR A 79 16.52 -1.77 -0.74
C TYR A 79 17.20 -0.83 0.27
N ILE A 80 16.43 0.09 0.87
CA ILE A 80 16.88 0.96 1.95
C ILE A 80 17.30 0.14 3.18
N SER A 81 16.53 -0.88 3.56
CA SER A 81 16.85 -1.78 4.66
C SER A 81 18.19 -2.49 4.46
N ARG A 82 18.48 -2.97 3.24
CA ARG A 82 19.79 -3.57 2.89
C ARG A 82 20.94 -2.58 2.99
N LEU A 83 20.76 -1.34 2.54
CA LEU A 83 21.78 -0.29 2.63
C LEU A 83 22.07 0.12 4.08
N LEU A 84 21.02 0.23 4.91
CA LEU A 84 21.16 0.48 6.33
C LEU A 84 21.88 -0.67 7.05
N GLY A 85 21.56 -1.92 6.71
CA GLY A 85 22.27 -3.10 7.22
C GLY A 85 23.75 -3.14 6.83
N ALA A 86 24.10 -2.64 5.65
CA ALA A 86 25.48 -2.49 5.19
C ALA A 86 26.22 -1.26 5.77
N LYS A 87 25.58 -0.47 6.65
CA LYS A 87 26.08 0.79 7.22
C LYS A 87 26.43 1.87 6.17
N ASP A 88 25.91 1.76 4.94
CA ASP A 88 26.09 2.77 3.89
C ASP A 88 24.99 3.86 3.99
N TYR A 89 25.14 4.72 5.00
CA TYR A 89 24.16 5.77 5.31
C TYR A 89 24.06 6.85 4.23
N SER A 90 25.16 7.12 3.51
CA SER A 90 25.17 8.11 2.43
C SER A 90 24.27 7.69 1.27
N LYS A 91 24.40 6.44 0.80
CA LYS A 91 23.51 5.92 -0.24
C LYS A 91 22.10 5.70 0.27
N SER A 92 21.92 5.23 1.51
CA SER A 92 20.59 5.08 2.11
C SER A 92 19.80 6.40 2.11
N LYS A 93 20.44 7.51 2.48
CA LYS A 93 19.79 8.83 2.48
C LYS A 93 19.39 9.27 1.07
N PHE A 94 20.29 9.11 0.10
CA PHE A 94 20.02 9.46 -1.29
C PHE A 94 18.87 8.62 -1.88
N VAL A 95 18.91 7.31 -1.68
CA VAL A 95 17.89 6.37 -2.17
C VAL A 95 16.54 6.62 -1.51
N SER A 96 16.51 6.91 -0.21
CA SER A 96 15.28 7.25 0.52
C SER A 96 14.63 8.51 -0.06
N SER A 97 15.40 9.58 -0.24
CA SER A 97 14.89 10.80 -0.88
C SER A 97 14.43 10.54 -2.31
N PHE A 98 15.21 9.83 -3.13
CA PHE A 98 14.82 9.48 -4.51
C PHE A 98 13.54 8.67 -4.56
N SER A 99 13.34 7.73 -3.64
CA SER A 99 12.15 6.88 -3.61
C SER A 99 10.89 7.65 -3.23
N ILE A 100 11.01 8.61 -2.31
CA ILE A 100 9.89 9.49 -1.92
C ILE A 100 9.55 10.46 -3.06
N TYR A 101 10.53 11.20 -3.57
CA TYR A 101 10.30 12.17 -4.66
C TYR A 101 9.90 11.47 -5.96
N GLY A 102 10.49 10.32 -6.26
CA GLY A 102 10.14 9.47 -7.39
C GLY A 102 8.72 8.88 -7.26
N GLY A 103 8.33 8.47 -6.05
CA GLY A 103 6.96 8.02 -5.77
C GLY A 103 5.92 9.13 -5.94
N ILE A 104 6.22 10.35 -5.47
CA ILE A 104 5.35 11.53 -5.68
C ILE A 104 5.25 11.87 -7.17
N ALA A 105 6.38 11.91 -7.88
CA ALA A 105 6.41 12.18 -9.31
C ALA A 105 5.61 11.13 -10.10
N LEU A 106 5.78 9.84 -9.76
CA LEU A 106 5.01 8.76 -10.36
C LEU A 106 3.52 8.87 -10.05
N GLY A 107 3.16 9.21 -8.80
CA GLY A 107 1.77 9.47 -8.42
C GLY A 107 1.15 10.61 -9.24
N LEU A 108 1.88 11.71 -9.45
CA LEU A 108 1.45 12.82 -10.30
C LEU A 108 1.25 12.39 -11.76
N ILE A 109 2.16 11.57 -12.30
CA ILE A 109 2.03 11.01 -13.64
C ILE A 109 0.78 10.14 -13.74
N VAL A 110 0.55 9.28 -12.76
CA VAL A 110 -0.64 8.42 -12.71
C VAL A 110 -1.92 9.25 -12.66
N ILE A 111 -1.96 10.33 -11.88
CA ILE A 111 -3.11 11.25 -11.83
C ILE A 111 -3.32 11.94 -13.18
N LEU A 112 -2.25 12.48 -13.78
CA LEU A 112 -2.30 13.15 -15.08
C LEU A 112 -2.74 12.23 -16.22
N VAL A 113 -2.44 10.93 -16.13
CA VAL A 113 -2.88 9.93 -17.11
C VAL A 113 -4.28 9.42 -16.78
N THR A 114 -4.64 9.23 -15.51
CA THR A 114 -5.92 8.60 -15.15
C THR A 114 -7.09 9.58 -15.27
N LEU A 115 -6.90 10.88 -14.95
CA LEU A 115 -7.97 11.87 -15.01
C LEU A 115 -8.55 12.11 -16.42
N PRO A 116 -7.76 12.37 -17.47
CA PRO A 116 -8.32 12.60 -18.81
C PRO A 116 -8.80 11.30 -19.49
N PHE A 117 -8.29 10.14 -19.06
CA PHE A 117 -8.67 8.84 -19.61
C PHE A 117 -9.73 8.13 -18.74
N SER A 118 -10.30 8.79 -17.72
CA SER A 118 -11.23 8.17 -16.77
C SER A 118 -12.44 7.56 -17.47
N ASP A 119 -13.01 8.26 -18.44
CA ASP A 119 -14.18 7.79 -19.20
C ASP A 119 -13.84 6.61 -20.10
N GLN A 120 -12.63 6.58 -20.66
CA GLN A 120 -12.18 5.48 -21.52
C GLN A 120 -11.83 4.24 -20.69
N ILE A 121 -11.21 4.43 -19.53
CA ILE A 121 -10.93 3.38 -18.56
C ILE A 121 -12.25 2.79 -18.06
N ALA A 122 -13.22 3.63 -17.71
CA ALA A 122 -14.56 3.21 -17.32
C ALA A 122 -15.27 2.43 -18.44
N ALA A 123 -15.19 2.91 -19.69
CA ALA A 123 -15.78 2.23 -20.84
C ALA A 123 -15.14 0.87 -21.13
N ILE A 124 -13.80 0.74 -21.02
CA ILE A 124 -13.06 -0.53 -21.20
C ILE A 124 -13.40 -1.52 -20.09
N LEU A 125 -13.61 -1.03 -18.86
CA LEU A 125 -13.97 -1.87 -17.73
C LEU A 125 -15.44 -2.33 -17.79
N GLY A 126 -16.27 -1.73 -18.63
CA GLY A 126 -17.65 -2.16 -18.85
C GLY A 126 -18.69 -1.22 -18.26
N ALA A 127 -18.33 0.02 -17.91
CA ALA A 127 -19.28 1.09 -17.65
C ALA A 127 -19.87 1.57 -18.98
N ARG A 128 -20.67 0.71 -19.63
CA ARG A 128 -21.56 1.11 -20.71
C ARG A 128 -22.86 1.50 -20.03
N GLY A 129 -23.12 2.81 -20.00
CA GLY A 129 -24.38 3.33 -19.48
C GLY A 129 -25.55 2.78 -20.31
N GLU A 130 -26.38 1.99 -19.65
CA GLU A 130 -27.82 1.98 -19.86
C GLU A 130 -28.46 2.61 -18.62
#